data_AF-A0A9E4QZ41-F1
#
_entry.id   AF-A0A9E4QZ41-F1
#
_cell.length_a   1.000
_cell.length_b   1.000
_cell.length_c   1.000
_cell.angle_alpha   90.00
_cell.angle_beta   90.00
_cell.angle_gamma   90.00
#
_symmetry.space_group_name_H-M   'P 1'
#
loop_
_entity.id
_entity.type
_entity.pdbx_description
1 polymer ?
#
loop_
_entity_poly.entity_id
_entity_poly.type
_entity_poly.pdbx_seq_one_letter_code
_entity_poly.pdbx_strand_id
1 'polypeptide(L)'
;MTRNTDAHDSDGLKTPRTTLRRKPDRGSHDWETIAAILDEGLICHIAFETDGQPYAIPTNYGRDGRTLYIHGSPASRLLQSLAEGIPMCLTVTLLDGIILARSVFHHSMNYRSVVVLGTARRVDA
;
A
#
# COMPACT_ATOMS: atom_id res chain seq x y z
N MET A 1 -8.94 35.57 -11.94
CA MET A 1 -7.86 34.60 -12.20
C MET A 1 -8.12 33.35 -11.37
N THR A 2 -9.08 32.55 -11.80
CA THR A 2 -9.46 31.28 -11.17
C THR A 2 -8.45 30.22 -11.62
N ARG A 3 -7.61 29.71 -10.71
CA ARG A 3 -6.78 28.54 -11.00
C ARG A 3 -7.70 27.32 -11.00
N ASN A 4 -7.87 26.75 -12.18
CA ASN A 4 -8.50 25.46 -12.38
C ASN A 4 -7.57 24.39 -11.75
N THR A 5 -7.97 23.79 -10.63
CA THR A 5 -7.17 22.76 -9.91
C THR A 5 -7.60 21.33 -10.25
N ASP A 6 -8.34 21.13 -11.33
CA ASP A 6 -8.68 19.80 -11.79
C ASP A 6 -7.55 19.27 -12.69
N ALA A 7 -6.40 18.99 -12.07
CA ALA A 7 -5.46 18.05 -12.64
C ALA A 7 -6.19 16.69 -12.67
N HIS A 8 -6.67 16.32 -13.85
CA HIS A 8 -7.17 14.98 -14.12
C HIS A 8 -6.08 13.97 -13.71
N ASP A 9 -6.40 13.15 -12.73
CA ASP A 9 -5.60 11.99 -12.36
C ASP A 9 -5.72 10.96 -13.49
N SER A 10 -4.82 11.07 -14.48
CA SER A 10 -4.83 10.24 -15.69
C SER A 10 -4.59 8.75 -15.42
N ASP A 11 -4.06 8.42 -14.23
CA ASP A 11 -3.67 7.08 -13.82
C ASP A 11 -4.69 6.37 -12.93
N GLY A 12 -5.75 7.06 -12.49
CA GLY A 12 -6.82 6.52 -11.64
C GLY A 12 -6.37 6.10 -10.23
N LEU A 13 -5.21 6.57 -9.77
CA LEU A 13 -4.62 6.21 -8.48
C LEU A 13 -5.24 6.99 -7.30
N LYS A 14 -5.75 8.18 -7.56
CA LYS A 14 -6.42 9.06 -6.61
C LYS A 14 -7.92 8.81 -6.64
N THR A 15 -8.41 8.19 -5.56
CA THR A 15 -9.83 7.88 -5.36
C THR A 15 -10.29 8.40 -4.00
N PRO A 16 -11.61 8.42 -3.71
CA PRO A 16 -12.10 8.75 -2.38
C PRO A 16 -11.51 7.85 -1.28
N ARG A 17 -11.20 6.58 -1.58
CA ARG A 17 -10.63 5.60 -0.63
C ARG A 17 -9.12 5.77 -0.43
N THR A 18 -8.41 6.30 -1.43
CA THR A 18 -6.95 6.50 -1.40
C THR A 18 -6.55 7.95 -1.14
N THR A 19 -7.51 8.85 -0.87
CA THR A 19 -7.23 10.24 -0.54
C THR A 19 -6.81 10.39 0.92
N LEU A 20 -5.54 10.75 1.15
CA LEU A 20 -5.02 11.03 2.49
C LEU A 20 -5.71 12.27 3.09
N ARG A 21 -6.26 12.12 4.31
CA ARG A 21 -6.98 13.21 5.00
C ARG A 21 -6.14 13.96 6.03
N ARG A 22 -5.22 13.26 6.70
CA ARG A 22 -4.35 13.84 7.73
C ARG A 22 -2.98 14.14 7.13
N LYS A 23 -2.50 15.38 7.27
CA LYS A 23 -1.27 15.87 6.61
C LYS A 23 -1.28 15.57 5.09
N PRO A 24 -2.27 16.07 4.35
CA PRO A 24 -2.45 15.76 2.93
C PRO A 24 -1.25 16.19 2.07
N ASP A 25 -0.46 17.16 2.54
CA ASP A 25 0.82 17.59 1.99
C ASP A 25 1.88 16.47 1.94
N ARG A 26 1.70 15.41 2.73
CA ARG A 26 2.57 14.22 2.74
C ARG A 26 2.06 13.08 1.86
N GLY A 27 0.90 13.24 1.22
CA GLY A 27 0.36 12.25 0.31
C GLY A 27 0.86 12.48 -1.12
N SER A 28 1.20 11.40 -1.82
CA SER A 28 1.50 11.42 -3.25
C SER A 28 0.70 10.32 -3.95
N HIS A 29 0.19 10.64 -5.15
CA HIS A 29 -0.41 9.68 -6.09
C HIS A 29 0.44 9.54 -7.36
N ASP A 30 1.65 10.11 -7.36
CA ASP A 30 2.60 9.97 -8.46
C ASP A 30 3.11 8.53 -8.56
N TRP A 31 2.99 7.94 -9.75
CA TRP A 31 3.34 6.55 -9.98
C TRP A 31 4.84 6.29 -9.80
N GLU A 32 5.72 7.20 -10.22
CA GLU A 32 7.17 7.02 -10.06
C GLU A 32 7.57 6.95 -8.59
N THR A 33 7.01 7.84 -7.76
CA THR A 33 7.17 7.81 -6.30
C THR A 33 6.68 6.48 -5.70
N ILE A 34 5.50 6.01 -6.13
CA ILE A 34 4.91 4.74 -5.65
C ILE A 34 5.80 3.55 -6.04
N ALA A 35 6.20 3.48 -7.30
CA ALA A 35 7.04 2.42 -7.84
C ALA A 35 8.40 2.36 -7.11
N ALA A 36 9.05 3.51 -6.88
CA ALA A 36 10.32 3.58 -6.18
C ALA A 36 10.24 3.01 -4.75
N ILE A 37 9.17 3.33 -4.00
CA ILE A 37 8.96 2.77 -2.66
C ILE A 37 8.70 1.26 -2.73
N LEU A 38 7.91 0.81 -3.71
CA LEU A 38 7.63 -0.61 -3.91
C LEU A 38 8.87 -1.40 -4.38
N ASP A 39 9.80 -0.79 -5.09
CA ASP A 39 11.03 -1.44 -5.54
C ASP A 39 12.08 -1.55 -4.44
N GLU A 40 12.10 -0.58 -3.52
CA GLU A 40 12.98 -0.60 -2.34
C GLU A 40 12.44 -1.54 -1.25
N GLY A 41 11.12 -1.68 -1.14
CA GLY A 41 10.46 -2.56 -0.17
C GLY A 41 10.58 -4.05 -0.51
N LEU A 42 11.07 -4.85 0.45
CA LEU A 42 11.14 -6.32 0.32
C LEU A 42 10.02 -7.05 1.08
N ILE A 43 9.41 -6.38 2.05
CA ILE A 43 8.38 -6.93 2.92
C ILE A 43 7.14 -6.04 2.79
N CYS A 44 5.99 -6.67 2.62
CA CYS A 44 4.69 -6.05 2.73
C CYS A 44 3.89 -6.72 3.86
N HIS A 45 2.84 -6.03 4.29
CA HIS A 45 1.81 -6.60 5.15
C HIS A 45 0.51 -6.63 4.35
N ILE A 46 -0.06 -7.82 4.18
CA ILE A 46 -1.33 -7.98 3.50
C ILE A 46 -2.43 -8.13 4.54
N ALA A 47 -3.30 -7.14 4.59
CA ALA A 47 -4.50 -7.14 5.38
C ALA A 47 -5.70 -7.63 4.56
N PHE A 48 -6.46 -8.55 5.12
CA PHE A 48 -7.69 -9.10 4.56
C PHE A 48 -8.61 -9.56 5.69
N GLU A 49 -9.87 -9.77 5.39
CA GLU A 49 -10.87 -10.25 6.34
C GLU A 49 -11.42 -11.60 5.84
N THR A 50 -11.55 -12.55 6.77
CA THR A 50 -12.24 -13.82 6.53
C THR A 50 -13.02 -14.18 7.80
N ASP A 51 -14.27 -14.63 7.63
CA ASP A 51 -15.17 -15.03 8.71
C ASP A 51 -15.37 -13.97 9.81
N GLY A 52 -15.38 -12.69 9.43
CA GLY A 52 -15.50 -11.54 10.30
C GLY A 52 -14.21 -11.15 11.03
N GLN A 53 -13.11 -11.89 10.84
CA GLN A 53 -11.84 -11.63 11.51
C GLN A 53 -10.82 -10.98 10.55
N PRO A 54 -10.36 -9.75 10.84
CA PRO A 54 -9.26 -9.15 10.09
C PRO A 54 -7.93 -9.82 10.46
N TYR A 55 -7.11 -10.06 9.45
CA TYR A 55 -5.73 -10.52 9.56
C TYR A 55 -4.79 -9.53 8.88
N ALA A 56 -3.55 -9.47 9.33
CA ALA A 56 -2.45 -8.75 8.68
C ALA A 56 -1.22 -9.65 8.66
N ILE A 57 -0.87 -10.16 7.47
CA ILE A 57 0.17 -11.18 7.31
C ILE A 57 1.42 -10.55 6.68
N PRO A 58 2.59 -10.60 7.33
CA PRO A 58 3.84 -10.17 6.72
C PRO A 58 4.29 -11.20 5.67
N THR A 59 4.63 -10.73 4.47
CA THR A 59 5.16 -11.56 3.38
C THR A 59 6.00 -10.71 2.42
N ASN A 60 6.83 -11.36 1.61
CA ASN A 60 7.47 -10.70 0.48
C ASN A 60 6.48 -10.53 -0.69
N TYR A 61 6.87 -9.72 -1.67
CA TYR A 61 6.17 -9.54 -2.94
C TYR A 61 7.18 -9.27 -4.05
N GLY A 62 6.74 -9.37 -5.30
CA GLY A 62 7.47 -8.89 -6.48
C GLY A 62 6.63 -7.89 -7.23
N ARG A 63 7.26 -6.94 -7.93
CA ARG A 63 6.59 -6.00 -8.83
C ARG A 63 7.08 -6.20 -10.26
N ASP A 64 6.15 -6.27 -11.20
CA ASP A 64 6.42 -6.14 -12.63
C ASP A 64 5.44 -5.11 -13.21
N GLY A 65 5.99 -4.01 -13.73
CA GLY A 65 5.20 -2.85 -14.14
C GLY A 65 4.21 -2.42 -13.04
N ARG A 66 2.91 -2.46 -13.35
CA ARG A 66 1.83 -2.09 -12.40
C ARG A 66 1.24 -3.28 -11.64
N THR A 67 1.84 -4.47 -11.75
CA THR A 67 1.35 -5.69 -11.13
C THR A 67 2.22 -6.08 -9.95
N LEU A 68 1.57 -6.37 -8.82
CA LEU A 68 2.20 -6.94 -7.64
C LEU A 68 1.90 -8.43 -7.57
N TYR A 69 2.95 -9.22 -7.40
CA TYR A 69 2.91 -10.66 -7.27
C TYR A 69 3.18 -11.04 -5.82
N ILE A 70 2.38 -11.96 -5.32
CA ILE A 70 2.53 -12.56 -4.01
C ILE A 70 2.68 -14.06 -4.20
N HIS A 71 3.44 -14.71 -3.32
CA HIS A 71 3.62 -16.14 -3.35
C HIS A 71 3.56 -16.74 -1.95
N GLY A 72 3.54 -18.06 -1.90
CA GLY A 72 3.41 -18.81 -0.67
C GLY A 72 2.84 -20.19 -0.94
N SER A 73 2.50 -20.90 0.13
CA SER A 73 1.87 -22.20 0.01
C SER A 73 0.45 -22.08 -0.57
N PRO A 74 0.06 -22.89 -1.57
CA PRO A 74 -1.32 -22.99 -2.05
C PRO A 74 -2.33 -23.39 -0.96
N ALA A 75 -1.85 -24.02 0.13
CA ALA A 75 -2.67 -24.39 1.28
C ALA A 75 -2.79 -23.25 2.32
N SER A 76 -2.11 -22.11 2.11
CA SER A 76 -2.18 -21.00 3.05
C SER A 76 -3.54 -20.29 2.94
N ARG A 77 -4.10 -19.96 4.11
CA ARG A 77 -5.33 -19.18 4.20
C ARG A 77 -5.23 -17.87 3.42
N LEU A 78 -4.08 -17.18 3.51
CA LEU A 78 -3.84 -15.95 2.75
C LEU A 78 -4.10 -16.16 1.25
N LEU A 79 -3.43 -17.12 0.61
CA LEU A 79 -3.57 -17.31 -0.83
C LEU A 79 -4.94 -17.88 -1.23
N GLN A 80 -5.54 -18.74 -0.40
CA GLN A 80 -6.89 -19.25 -0.65
C GLN A 80 -7.93 -18.13 -0.62
N SER A 81 -7.96 -17.34 0.47
CA SER A 81 -8.89 -16.22 0.60
C SER A 81 -8.67 -15.18 -0.51
N LEU A 82 -7.42 -14.83 -0.82
CA LEU A 82 -7.14 -13.90 -1.91
C LEU A 82 -7.52 -14.43 -3.29
N ALA A 83 -7.44 -15.74 -3.53
CA ALA A 83 -7.88 -16.36 -4.78
C ALA A 83 -9.40 -16.33 -4.97
N GLU A 84 -10.17 -16.20 -3.90
CA GLU A 84 -11.63 -15.97 -3.95
C GLU A 84 -11.99 -14.53 -4.36
N GLY A 85 -10.98 -13.65 -4.52
CA GLY A 85 -11.19 -12.27 -4.96
C GLY A 85 -11.72 -11.35 -3.87
N ILE A 86 -11.52 -11.70 -2.58
CA ILE A 86 -11.90 -10.83 -1.48
C ILE A 86 -11.10 -9.50 -1.50
N PRO A 87 -11.65 -8.41 -0.93
CA PRO A 87 -10.90 -7.18 -0.75
C PRO A 87 -9.67 -7.37 0.13
N MET A 88 -8.56 -6.74 -0.27
CA MET A 88 -7.33 -6.74 0.48
C MET A 88 -6.65 -5.36 0.48
N CYS A 89 -5.73 -5.19 1.43
CA CYS A 89 -4.89 -4.03 1.60
C CYS A 89 -3.43 -4.49 1.72
N LEU A 90 -2.59 -4.18 0.74
CA LEU A 90 -1.15 -4.41 0.80
C LEU A 90 -0.46 -3.13 1.27
N THR A 91 0.30 -3.20 2.36
CA THR A 91 1.05 -2.07 2.91
C THR A 91 2.53 -2.34 2.91
N VAL A 92 3.30 -1.40 2.36
CA VAL A 92 4.77 -1.39 2.43
C VAL A 92 5.20 -0.14 3.18
N THR A 93 6.12 -0.28 4.12
CA THR A 93 6.64 0.83 4.94
C THR A 93 8.15 0.73 5.04
N LEU A 94 8.82 1.84 4.74
CA LEU A 94 10.26 2.02 4.88
C LEU A 94 10.49 3.06 5.96
N LEU A 95 11.20 2.69 7.02
CA LEU A 95 11.59 3.60 8.09
C LEU A 95 12.96 4.20 7.74
N ASP A 96 12.98 5.50 7.45
CA ASP A 96 14.20 6.21 7.05
C ASP A 96 14.92 6.85 8.24
N GLY A 97 14.24 7.01 9.39
CA GLY A 97 14.87 7.48 10.62
C GLY A 97 13.89 7.90 11.71
N ILE A 98 14.44 8.09 12.91
CA ILE A 98 13.69 8.54 14.09
C ILE A 98 13.93 10.04 14.28
N ILE A 99 12.85 10.80 14.49
CA ILE A 99 12.91 12.21 14.85
C ILE A 99 12.84 12.33 16.37
N LEU A 100 13.95 12.71 16.98
CA LEU A 100 14.04 13.02 18.41
C LEU A 100 13.84 14.52 18.64
N ALA A 101 12.76 14.87 19.34
CA ALA A 101 12.43 16.25 19.69
C ALA A 101 12.53 16.48 21.21
N ARG A 102 12.50 17.75 21.62
CA ARG A 102 12.56 18.14 23.05
C ARG A 102 11.28 17.86 23.82
N SER A 103 10.18 17.58 23.13
CA SER A 103 8.86 17.30 23.71
C SER A 103 8.30 16.03 23.11
N VAL A 104 7.63 15.23 23.94
CA VAL A 104 7.03 13.95 23.55
C VAL A 104 6.05 14.11 22.38
N PHE A 105 5.35 15.24 22.30
CA PHE A 105 4.40 15.53 21.22
C PHE A 105 5.04 15.75 19.84
N HIS A 106 6.37 15.90 19.78
CA HIS A 106 7.10 16.19 18.55
C HIS A 106 8.04 15.06 18.14
N HIS A 107 8.08 13.95 18.87
CA HIS A 107 8.71 12.73 18.37
C HIS A 107 7.97 12.20 17.15
N SER A 108 8.73 11.72 16.18
CA SER A 108 8.16 11.18 14.96
C SER A 108 9.15 10.26 14.25
N MET A 109 8.82 9.88 13.02
CA MET A 109 9.64 9.05 12.16
C MET A 109 9.62 9.65 10.76
N ASN A 110 10.79 9.67 10.10
CA ASN A 110 10.85 9.79 8.66
C ASN A 110 10.52 8.42 8.09
N TYR A 111 9.48 8.34 7.29
CA TYR A 111 9.09 7.10 6.65
C TYR A 111 8.48 7.38 5.28
N ARG A 112 8.59 6.39 4.41
CA ARG A 112 7.86 6.30 3.15
C ARG A 112 6.98 5.07 3.21
N SER A 113 5.79 5.14 2.62
CA SER A 113 4.86 4.01 2.63
C SER A 113 3.94 4.04 1.44
N VAL A 114 3.57 2.85 0.96
CA VAL A 114 2.53 2.66 -0.06
C VAL A 114 1.44 1.78 0.53
N VAL A 115 0.19 2.18 0.32
CA VAL A 115 -1.01 1.41 0.64
C VAL A 115 -1.75 1.11 -0.66
N VAL A 116 -1.83 -0.16 -1.03
CA VAL A 116 -2.52 -0.64 -2.23
C VAL A 116 -3.81 -1.31 -1.80
N LEU A 117 -4.94 -0.84 -2.33
CA LEU A 117 -6.26 -1.43 -2.10
C LEU A 117 -6.72 -2.14 -3.37
N GLY A 118 -7.25 -3.35 -3.25
CA GLY A 118 -7.74 -4.06 -4.41
C GLY A 118 -8.22 -5.47 -4.09
N THR A 119 -8.30 -6.27 -5.15
CA THR A 119 -8.51 -7.71 -5.08
C THR A 119 -7.35 -8.38 -5.80
N ALA A 120 -6.96 -9.56 -5.33
CA ALA A 120 -5.98 -10.37 -6.02
C ALA A 120 -6.69 -11.40 -6.91
N ARG A 121 -5.95 -11.96 -7.86
CA ARG A 121 -6.37 -13.13 -8.63
C ARG A 121 -5.23 -14.13 -8.68
N ARG A 122 -5.58 -15.39 -8.86
CA ARG A 122 -4.59 -16.42 -9.15
C ARG A 122 -3.90 -16.13 -10.49
N VAL A 123 -2.63 -16.48 -10.56
CA VAL A 123 -1.83 -16.46 -11.79
C VAL A 123 -1.74 -17.91 -12.27
N ASP A 124 -2.12 -18.15 -13.51
CA ASP A 124 -2.00 -19.47 -14.14
C ASP A 124 -0.54 -19.73 -14.53
N ALA A 125 -0.17 -21.01 -14.59
CA ALA A 125 1.15 -21.47 -15.02
C ALA A 125 1.28 -21.50 -16.54
#